data_AF-A0A2V7TPF8-F1
#
_entry.id   AF-A0A2V7TPF8-F1
#
_cell.length_a   1.000
_cell.length_b   1.000
_cell.length_c   1.000
_cell.angle_alpha   90.00
_cell.angle_beta   90.00
_cell.angle_gamma   90.00
#
_symmetry.space_group_name_H-M   'P 1'
#
loop_
_entity.id
_entity.type
_entity.pdbx_description
1 polymer ?
#
loop_
_entity_poly.entity_id
_entity_poly.type
_entity_poly.pdbx_seq_one_letter_code
_entity_poly.pdbx_strand_id
1 'polypeptide(L)'
;MTVWLATVMALAFSPPDAAAAHAVDRREILQAMRESRGYELTATANGARFQSEVLRRLVRRARASDPSQSPLFIDHRDWFRAYLERTGLTAEAAPAFVRLSDEYGQDMVVDYRRERVIGGEIGPQLELAMNVCIWWPEARGRPGKYSYEDLLSKPRLRV
;
A
#
# COMPACT_ATOMS: atom_id res chain seq x y z
N MET A 1 -27.38 28.26 23.39
CA MET A 1 -26.14 27.89 22.68
C MET A 1 -25.75 26.51 23.15
N THR A 2 -26.00 25.48 22.34
CA THR A 2 -25.72 24.08 22.69
C THR A 2 -24.47 23.66 21.95
N VAL A 3 -23.36 23.47 22.68
CA VAL A 3 -22.09 23.00 22.12
C VAL A 3 -22.18 21.49 22.00
N TRP A 4 -22.17 20.98 20.78
CA TRP A 4 -22.02 19.55 20.52
C TRP A 4 -20.53 19.18 20.70
N LEU A 5 -20.22 18.39 21.72
CA LEU A 5 -18.96 17.67 21.79
C LEU A 5 -18.97 16.59 20.70
N ALA A 6 -18.22 16.80 19.63
CA ALA A 6 -17.88 15.74 18.69
C ALA A 6 -16.85 14.83 19.36
N THR A 7 -17.30 13.69 19.89
CA THR A 7 -16.41 12.61 20.28
C THR A 7 -15.78 12.03 19.01
N VAL A 8 -14.52 12.37 18.75
CA VAL A 8 -13.70 11.64 17.78
C VAL A 8 -13.37 10.30 18.42
N MET A 9 -14.19 9.28 18.13
CA MET A 9 -13.79 7.90 18.37
C MET A 9 -12.61 7.61 17.44
N ALA A 10 -11.41 7.61 18.00
CA ALA A 10 -10.28 6.95 17.37
C ALA A 10 -10.64 5.47 17.27
N LEU A 11 -11.10 5.02 16.10
CA LEU A 11 -11.15 3.61 15.77
C LEU A 11 -9.71 3.12 15.88
N ALA A 12 -9.41 2.35 16.92
CA ALA A 12 -8.20 1.57 16.99
C ALA A 12 -8.22 0.66 15.76
N PHE A 13 -7.48 1.05 14.73
CA PHE A 13 -7.35 0.29 13.51
C PHE A 13 -6.42 -0.88 13.83
N SER A 14 -6.98 -1.98 14.32
CA SER A 14 -6.24 -3.23 14.34
C SER A 14 -5.90 -3.55 12.88
N PRO A 15 -4.63 -3.80 12.53
CA PRO A 15 -4.32 -4.28 11.21
C PRO A 15 -5.20 -5.51 10.95
N PRO A 16 -5.85 -5.63 9.77
CA PRO A 16 -6.51 -6.87 9.39
C PRO A 16 -5.56 -8.02 9.68
N ASP A 17 -6.06 -9.10 10.27
CA ASP A 17 -5.26 -10.19 10.81
C ASP A 17 -4.28 -10.68 9.75
N ALA A 18 -3.05 -10.16 9.78
CA ALA A 18 -2.07 -10.36 8.71
C ALA A 18 -1.72 -11.85 8.60
N ALA A 19 -1.89 -12.60 9.70
CA ALA A 19 -1.77 -14.03 9.76
C ALA A 19 -2.83 -14.79 8.92
N ALA A 20 -4.00 -14.19 8.68
CA ALA A 20 -5.08 -14.76 7.86
C ALA A 20 -5.11 -14.22 6.42
N ALA A 21 -4.25 -13.25 6.10
CA ALA A 21 -4.16 -12.69 4.76
C ALA A 21 -3.36 -13.61 3.82
N HIS A 22 -3.77 -13.66 2.56
CA HIS A 22 -3.08 -14.40 1.51
C HIS A 22 -1.82 -13.64 1.09
N ALA A 23 -0.65 -14.23 1.32
CA ALA A 23 0.63 -13.68 0.86
C ALA A 23 0.70 -13.68 -0.67
N VAL A 24 0.88 -12.49 -1.26
CA VAL A 24 1.00 -12.33 -2.71
C VAL A 24 2.42 -12.67 -3.15
N ASP A 25 2.56 -13.57 -4.13
CA ASP A 25 3.88 -13.93 -4.67
C ASP A 25 4.55 -12.74 -5.38
N ARG A 26 5.87 -12.61 -5.21
CA ARG A 26 6.67 -11.56 -5.86
C ARG A 26 6.44 -11.46 -7.37
N ARG A 27 6.25 -12.58 -8.07
CA ARG A 27 6.01 -12.60 -9.52
C ARG A 27 4.68 -11.94 -9.87
N GLU A 28 3.66 -12.09 -9.04
CA GLU A 28 2.36 -11.44 -9.23
C GLU A 28 2.46 -9.93 -9.01
N ILE A 29 3.19 -9.51 -7.97
CA ILE A 29 3.50 -8.10 -7.68
C ILE A 29 4.21 -7.49 -8.90
N LEU A 30 5.30 -8.13 -9.36
CA LEU A 30 6.06 -7.69 -10.52
C LEU A 30 5.20 -7.63 -11.78
N GLN A 31 4.34 -8.61 -12.02
CA GLN A 31 3.44 -8.60 -13.17
C GLN A 31 2.46 -7.42 -13.09
N ALA A 32 1.89 -7.15 -11.92
CA ALA A 32 1.06 -5.96 -11.71
C ALA A 32 1.85 -4.67 -11.97
N MET A 33 3.09 -4.56 -11.49
CA MET A 33 3.99 -3.42 -11.74
C MET A 33 4.34 -3.24 -13.22
N ARG A 34 4.51 -4.33 -13.99
CA ARG A 34 4.79 -4.28 -15.44
C ARG A 34 3.58 -3.80 -16.25
N GLU A 35 2.38 -4.16 -15.82
CA GLU A 35 1.15 -3.72 -16.45
C GLU A 35 0.75 -2.28 -16.11
N SER A 36 1.20 -1.75 -14.97
CA SER A 36 1.05 -0.34 -14.61
C SER A 36 1.96 0.55 -15.47
N ARG A 37 1.37 1.46 -16.24
CA ARG A 37 2.04 2.33 -17.23
C ARG A 37 1.70 3.80 -17.02
N GLY A 38 2.51 4.69 -17.58
CA GLY A 38 2.26 6.14 -17.55
C GLY A 38 2.78 6.86 -16.31
N TYR A 39 3.63 6.21 -15.52
CA TYR A 39 4.24 6.78 -14.31
C TYR A 39 5.75 6.96 -14.51
N GLU A 40 6.27 8.13 -14.13
CA GLU A 40 7.70 8.28 -13.88
C GLU A 40 7.99 7.65 -12.52
N LEU A 41 8.51 6.43 -12.52
CA LEU A 41 8.62 5.59 -11.31
C LEU A 41 9.61 6.13 -10.29
N THR A 42 10.57 6.94 -10.72
CA THR A 42 11.58 7.58 -9.86
C THR A 42 11.10 8.86 -9.19
N ALA A 43 9.97 9.43 -9.63
CA ALA A 43 9.41 10.65 -9.04
C ALA A 43 8.52 10.32 -7.84
N THR A 44 8.86 10.82 -6.65
CA THR A 44 8.12 10.54 -5.40
C THR A 44 6.63 10.90 -5.48
N ALA A 45 6.29 12.00 -6.17
CA ALA A 45 4.90 12.40 -6.37
C ALA A 45 4.05 11.32 -7.09
N ASN A 46 4.67 10.39 -7.81
CA ASN A 46 3.99 9.27 -8.47
C ASN A 46 3.92 8.01 -7.62
N GLY A 47 4.65 7.92 -6.49
CA GLY A 47 4.77 6.72 -5.67
C GLY A 47 3.41 6.17 -5.24
N ALA A 48 2.57 7.01 -4.62
CA ALA A 48 1.23 6.62 -4.19
C ALA A 48 0.32 6.24 -5.37
N ARG A 49 0.37 6.98 -6.50
CA ARG A 49 -0.46 6.70 -7.68
C ARG A 49 -0.11 5.36 -8.33
N PHE A 50 1.19 5.10 -8.47
CA PHE A 50 1.70 3.83 -8.99
C PHE A 50 1.33 2.68 -8.04
N GLN A 51 1.53 2.86 -6.73
CA GLN A 51 1.16 1.87 -5.73
C GLN A 51 -0.33 1.54 -5.81
N SER A 52 -1.22 2.54 -5.82
CA SER A 52 -2.67 2.31 -5.93
C SER A 52 -3.06 1.54 -7.19
N GLU A 53 -2.46 1.81 -8.36
CA GLU A 53 -2.76 1.07 -9.58
C GLU A 53 -2.28 -0.39 -9.51
N VAL A 54 -1.11 -0.64 -8.92
CA VAL A 54 -0.59 -2.00 -8.68
C VAL A 54 -1.53 -2.76 -7.75
N LEU A 55 -1.91 -2.18 -6.61
CA LEU A 55 -2.84 -2.80 -5.66
C LEU A 55 -4.20 -3.08 -6.30
N ARG A 56 -4.72 -2.13 -7.10
CA ARG A 56 -5.95 -2.32 -7.88
C ARG A 56 -5.88 -3.54 -8.79
N ARG A 57 -4.75 -3.75 -9.48
CA ARG A 57 -4.55 -4.92 -10.35
C ARG A 57 -4.50 -6.22 -9.57
N LEU A 58 -3.75 -6.26 -8.47
CA LEU A 58 -3.66 -7.44 -7.61
C LEU A 58 -5.03 -7.84 -7.09
N VAL A 59 -5.80 -6.88 -6.55
CA VAL A 59 -7.15 -7.13 -6.05
C VAL A 59 -8.10 -7.61 -7.15
N ARG A 60 -8.04 -7.03 -8.36
CA ARG A 60 -8.89 -7.50 -9.48
C ARG A 60 -8.59 -8.95 -9.87
N ARG A 61 -7.31 -9.36 -9.86
CA ARG A 61 -6.93 -10.75 -10.14
C ARG A 61 -7.39 -11.67 -9.02
N ALA A 62 -7.12 -11.31 -7.76
CA ALA A 62 -7.54 -12.08 -6.60
C ALA A 62 -9.07 -12.27 -6.57
N ARG A 63 -9.86 -11.22 -6.84
CA ARG A 63 -11.33 -11.32 -6.94
C ARG A 63 -11.80 -12.28 -8.04
N ALA A 64 -11.03 -12.45 -9.11
CA ALA A 64 -11.39 -13.35 -10.20
C ALA A 64 -11.04 -14.81 -9.89
N SER A 65 -10.07 -15.06 -8.99
CA SER A 65 -9.57 -16.40 -8.66
C SER A 65 -9.98 -16.93 -7.29
N ASP A 66 -10.34 -16.07 -6.34
CA ASP A 66 -10.68 -16.42 -4.96
C ASP A 66 -12.10 -15.96 -4.59
N PRO A 67 -13.08 -16.89 -4.57
CA PRO A 67 -14.43 -16.61 -4.11
C PRO A 67 -14.51 -16.20 -2.63
N SER A 68 -13.55 -16.60 -1.80
CA SER A 68 -13.53 -16.26 -0.37
C SER A 68 -13.08 -14.83 -0.09
N GLN A 69 -12.50 -14.16 -1.10
CA GLN A 69 -12.02 -12.78 -1.03
C GLN A 69 -11.07 -12.55 0.15
N SER A 70 -10.11 -13.45 0.34
CA SER A 70 -9.10 -13.33 1.37
C SER A 70 -8.30 -12.03 1.18
N PRO A 71 -8.05 -11.24 2.24
CA PRO A 71 -7.21 -10.04 2.15
C PRO A 71 -5.83 -10.39 1.60
N LEU A 72 -5.21 -9.45 0.91
CA LEU A 72 -3.87 -9.65 0.35
C LEU A 72 -2.81 -9.14 1.33
N PHE A 73 -1.80 -9.94 1.63
CA PHE A 73 -0.59 -9.51 2.33
C PHE A 73 0.55 -9.30 1.32
N ILE A 74 1.21 -8.16 1.41
CA ILE A 74 2.32 -7.79 0.53
C ILE A 74 3.52 -7.48 1.41
N ASP A 75 4.51 -8.36 1.33
CA ASP A 75 5.79 -8.23 2.02
C ASP A 75 6.63 -7.10 1.40
N HIS A 76 7.20 -6.24 2.25
CA HIS A 76 8.05 -5.12 1.83
C HIS A 76 9.22 -5.54 0.93
N ARG A 77 9.84 -6.69 1.19
CA ARG A 77 11.03 -7.16 0.45
C ARG A 77 10.64 -7.61 -0.94
N ASP A 78 9.52 -8.29 -1.07
CA ASP A 78 9.02 -8.71 -2.37
C ASP A 78 8.53 -7.53 -3.20
N TRP A 79 7.89 -6.55 -2.57
CA TRP A 79 7.60 -5.26 -3.21
C TRP A 79 8.88 -4.55 -3.69
N PHE A 80 9.88 -4.41 -2.82
CA PHE A 80 11.14 -3.75 -3.13
C PHE A 80 11.88 -4.45 -4.29
N ARG A 81 12.03 -5.77 -4.22
CA ARG A 81 12.67 -6.57 -5.26
C ARG A 81 11.93 -6.51 -6.58
N ALA A 82 10.59 -6.58 -6.56
CA ALA A 82 9.78 -6.43 -7.76
C ALA A 82 9.94 -5.03 -8.38
N TYR A 83 10.04 -3.99 -7.55
CA TYR A 83 10.29 -2.63 -8.02
C TYR A 83 11.66 -2.49 -8.69
N LEU A 84 12.73 -3.03 -8.08
CA LEU A 84 14.06 -3.03 -8.69
C LEU A 84 14.07 -3.79 -10.03
N GLU A 85 13.45 -4.96 -10.09
CA GLU A 85 13.34 -5.72 -11.34
C GLU A 85 12.51 -4.96 -12.40
N ARG A 86 11.46 -4.25 -12.01
CA ARG A 86 10.63 -3.45 -12.92
C ARG A 86 11.39 -2.28 -13.54
N THR A 87 12.26 -1.64 -12.76
CA THR A 87 12.94 -0.39 -13.11
C THR A 87 14.35 -0.60 -13.65
N GLY A 88 14.97 -1.74 -13.35
CA GLY A 88 16.39 -2.00 -13.64
C GLY A 88 17.36 -1.23 -12.75
N LEU A 89 16.86 -0.57 -11.69
CA LEU A 89 17.69 0.18 -10.76
C LEU A 89 18.43 -0.75 -9.80
N THR A 90 19.59 -0.31 -9.33
CA THR A 90 20.22 -0.91 -8.14
C THR A 90 19.49 -0.44 -6.88
N ALA A 91 19.74 -1.11 -5.75
CA ALA A 91 19.14 -0.75 -4.47
C ALA A 91 19.49 0.69 -4.04
N GLU A 92 20.71 1.14 -4.33
CA GLU A 92 21.23 2.47 -3.99
C GLU A 92 20.62 3.57 -4.87
N ALA A 93 20.28 3.23 -6.12
CA ALA A 93 19.66 4.14 -7.08
C ALA A 93 18.14 4.22 -6.93
N ALA A 94 17.53 3.38 -6.09
CA ALA A 94 16.10 3.43 -5.83
C ALA A 94 15.69 4.73 -5.11
N PRO A 95 14.53 5.31 -5.42
CA PRO A 95 14.03 6.50 -4.72
C PRO A 95 13.91 6.27 -3.21
N ALA A 96 14.11 7.34 -2.44
CA ALA A 96 14.06 7.28 -0.98
C ALA A 96 12.76 6.65 -0.45
N PHE A 97 11.61 6.97 -1.06
CA PHE A 97 10.31 6.42 -0.66
C PHE A 97 10.21 4.90 -0.82
N VAL A 98 10.96 4.31 -1.77
CA VAL A 98 10.99 2.85 -1.99
C VAL A 98 11.99 2.19 -1.05
N ARG A 99 13.19 2.77 -0.94
CA ARG A 99 14.26 2.25 -0.10
C ARG A 99 13.90 2.28 1.38
N LEU A 100 13.33 3.39 1.87
CA LEU A 100 12.94 3.52 3.27
C LEU A 100 11.78 2.60 3.63
N SER A 101 10.86 2.32 2.70
CA SER A 101 9.83 1.31 2.91
C SER A 101 10.42 -0.08 3.16
N ASP A 102 11.44 -0.48 2.39
CA ASP A 102 12.15 -1.75 2.63
C ASP A 102 12.94 -1.72 3.94
N GLU A 103 13.72 -0.65 4.17
CA GLU A 103 14.59 -0.49 5.35
C GLU A 103 13.82 -0.57 6.68
N TYR A 104 12.64 0.05 6.73
CA TYR A 104 11.79 0.01 7.92
C TYR A 104 10.90 -1.23 8.02
N GLY A 105 10.81 -2.03 6.97
CA GLY A 105 9.95 -3.21 6.92
C GLY A 105 8.47 -2.86 6.81
N GLN A 106 8.12 -1.98 5.86
CA GLN A 106 6.75 -1.54 5.62
C GLN A 106 5.95 -2.54 4.80
N ASP A 107 5.25 -3.43 5.51
CA ASP A 107 4.33 -4.38 4.91
C ASP A 107 2.98 -3.72 4.62
N MET A 108 2.21 -4.37 3.77
CA MET A 108 0.86 -3.93 3.44
C MET A 108 -0.15 -5.07 3.54
N VAL A 109 -1.36 -4.74 3.98
CA VAL A 109 -2.54 -5.57 3.78
C VAL A 109 -3.62 -4.79 3.07
N VAL A 110 -4.21 -5.44 2.07
CA VAL A 110 -5.31 -4.91 1.28
C VAL A 110 -6.55 -5.75 1.54
N ASP A 111 -7.49 -5.19 2.29
CA ASP A 111 -8.83 -5.77 2.46
C ASP A 111 -9.77 -5.17 1.42
N TYR A 112 -10.39 -6.03 0.61
CA TYR A 112 -11.29 -5.64 -0.47
C TYR A 112 -12.68 -6.29 -0.36
N ARG A 113 -12.98 -6.87 0.81
CA ARG A 113 -14.30 -7.43 1.11
C ARG A 113 -15.29 -6.31 1.32
N ARG A 114 -16.41 -6.36 0.61
CA ARG A 114 -17.37 -5.26 0.53
C ARG A 114 -17.86 -4.84 1.92
N GLU A 115 -18.24 -5.82 2.75
CA GLU A 115 -18.76 -5.64 4.09
C GLU A 115 -17.74 -5.10 5.11
N ARG A 116 -16.44 -5.19 4.81
CA ARG A 116 -15.36 -4.66 5.66
C ARG A 116 -14.93 -3.25 5.25
N VAL A 117 -15.10 -2.89 3.98
CA VAL A 117 -14.61 -1.61 3.43
C VAL A 117 -15.72 -0.57 3.35
N ILE A 118 -16.98 -0.98 3.21
CA ILE A 118 -18.10 -0.10 2.92
C ILE A 118 -19.12 -0.17 4.06
N GLY A 119 -19.32 0.96 4.72
CA GLY A 119 -20.24 1.11 5.86
C GLY A 119 -21.66 1.58 5.50
N GLY A 120 -22.17 1.33 4.30
CA GLY A 120 -23.49 1.81 3.89
C GLY A 120 -23.87 1.48 2.45
N GLU A 121 -25.00 2.03 1.98
CA GLU A 121 -25.42 1.89 0.59
C GLU A 121 -24.49 2.67 -0.34
N ILE A 122 -24.02 2.00 -1.39
CA ILE A 122 -23.25 2.63 -2.46
C ILE A 122 -23.99 2.47 -3.77
N GLY A 123 -23.99 3.54 -4.56
CA GLY A 123 -24.58 3.56 -5.88
C GLY A 123 -24.04 2.46 -6.81
N PRO A 124 -24.76 2.14 -7.89
CA PRO A 124 -24.52 0.94 -8.71
C PRO A 124 -23.17 0.94 -9.46
N GLN A 125 -22.41 2.03 -9.44
CA GLN A 125 -21.20 2.23 -10.25
C GLN A 125 -19.89 1.88 -9.53
N LEU A 126 -19.92 1.44 -8.28
CA LEU A 126 -18.69 1.10 -7.55
C LEU A 126 -18.08 -0.20 -8.07
N GLU A 127 -17.03 -0.09 -8.89
CA GLU A 127 -16.32 -1.24 -9.44
C GLU A 127 -15.45 -1.96 -8.39
N LEU A 128 -14.83 -1.19 -7.50
CA LEU A 128 -13.92 -1.69 -6.48
C LEU A 128 -13.78 -0.72 -5.30
N ALA A 129 -13.73 -1.26 -4.09
CA ALA A 129 -13.31 -0.55 -2.89
C ALA A 129 -12.24 -1.40 -2.17
N MET A 130 -11.29 -0.74 -1.53
CA MET A 130 -10.26 -1.41 -0.72
C MET A 130 -9.84 -0.53 0.45
N ASN A 131 -9.56 -1.17 1.58
CA ASN A 131 -8.81 -0.59 2.68
C ASN A 131 -7.36 -1.08 2.59
N VAL A 132 -6.42 -0.15 2.59
CA VAL A 132 -4.98 -0.45 2.57
C VAL A 132 -4.41 -0.07 3.93
N CYS A 133 -3.90 -1.05 4.66
CA CYS A 133 -3.11 -0.85 5.86
C CYS A 133 -1.64 -0.92 5.48
N ILE A 134 -0.88 0.12 5.81
CA ILE A 134 0.59 0.15 5.66
C ILE A 134 1.15 0.34 7.06
N TRP A 135 2.01 -0.57 7.49
CA TRP A 135 2.60 -0.52 8.82
C TRP A 135 3.95 -1.21 8.82
N TRP A 136 4.70 -1.08 9.91
CA TRP A 136 5.85 -1.92 10.20
C TRP A 136 5.79 -2.39 11.65
N PRO A 137 6.31 -3.58 11.98
CA PRO A 137 6.25 -4.10 13.33
C PRO A 137 6.95 -3.17 14.33
N GLU A 138 6.30 -2.93 15.47
CA GLU A 138 6.96 -2.35 16.62
C GLU A 138 8.05 -3.31 17.10
N ALA A 139 9.27 -2.82 17.22
CA ALA A 139 10.38 -3.59 17.76
C ALA A 139 11.29 -2.68 18.58
N ARG A 140 11.90 -3.22 19.64
CA ARG A 140 12.88 -2.48 20.44
C ARG A 140 14.02 -2.01 19.54
N GLY A 141 14.22 -0.70 19.46
CA GLY A 141 15.25 -0.08 18.62
C GLY A 141 14.80 0.27 17.19
N ARG A 142 13.56 -0.03 16.79
CA ARG A 142 12.98 0.49 15.55
C ARG A 142 12.19 1.76 15.83
N PRO A 143 12.33 2.81 15.01
CA PRO A 143 11.56 4.03 15.21
C PRO A 143 10.10 3.82 14.82
N GLY A 144 9.18 4.38 15.60
CA GLY A 144 7.73 4.35 15.31
C GLY A 144 7.29 5.33 14.23
N LYS A 145 8.21 6.11 13.67
CA LYS A 145 8.00 7.04 12.54
C LYS A 145 9.32 7.30 11.83
N TYR A 146 9.25 7.63 10.54
CA TYR A 146 10.36 8.22 9.81
C TYR A 146 9.84 9.35 8.92
N SER A 147 10.72 10.26 8.54
CA SER A 147 10.44 11.31 7.57
C SER A 147 11.65 11.49 6.66
N TYR A 148 11.45 11.88 5.42
CA TYR A 148 12.54 12.16 4.49
C TYR A 148 12.23 13.38 3.62
N GLU A 149 13.30 14.02 3.13
CA GLU A 149 13.19 15.07 2.13
C GLU A 149 13.43 14.47 0.75
N ASP A 150 12.46 14.61 -0.14
CA ASP A 150 12.66 14.37 -1.55
C ASP A 150 13.29 15.60 -2.21
N LEU A 151 14.58 15.48 -2.47
CA LEU A 151 15.39 16.51 -3.11
C LEU A 151 15.19 16.56 -4.64
N LEU A 152 14.54 15.56 -5.24
CA LEU A 152 14.28 15.47 -6.68
C LEU A 152 12.94 16.13 -7.07
N SER A 153 12.00 16.23 -6.13
CA SER A 153 10.73 16.93 -6.35
C SER A 153 10.87 18.45 -6.42
N LYS A 154 10.02 19.09 -7.25
CA LYS A 154 9.87 20.55 -7.34
C LYS A 154 8.39 20.93 -7.14
N PRO A 155 8.01 21.62 -6.05
CA PRO A 155 8.85 22.02 -4.92
C PRO A 155 9.41 20.81 -4.14
N ARG A 156 10.46 21.03 -3.33
CA ARG A 156 10.99 20.00 -2.44
C ARG A 156 9.87 19.51 -1.53
N LEU A 157 9.72 18.21 -1.43
CA LEU A 157 8.68 17.57 -0.64
C LEU A 157 9.31 16.95 0.61
N ARG A 158 8.73 17.24 1.78
CA ARG A 158 9.01 16.48 3.00
C ARG A 158 7.84 15.53 3.24
N VAL A 159 8.15 14.26 3.41
CA VAL A 159 7.21 13.17 3.73
C VAL A 159 7.47 12.70 5.15
#